data_AF-A0A7K3AHQ3-F1
#
_entry.id   AF-A0A7K3AHQ3-F1
#
_cell.length_a   1.000
_cell.length_b   1.000
_cell.length_c   1.000
_cell.angle_alpha   90.00
_cell.angle_beta   90.00
_cell.angle_gamma   90.00
#
_symmetry.space_group_name_H-M   'P 1'
#
loop_
_entity.id
_entity.type
_entity.pdbx_description
1 polymer ?
#
loop_
_entity_poly.entity_id
_entity_poly.type
_entity_poly.pdbx_seq_one_letter_code
_entity_poly.pdbx_strand_id
1 'polypeptide(L)'
;MTAASCSPWPDPGEMARWIAARPDRSSKQVEDASDWFIALTQAPEFTELLAGLEAEPGLSDAEAIEQVKGILWESARRASLHASALSIGTKTAILRETAARAAPGEA
;
A
#
# COMPACT_ATOMS: atom_id res chain seq x y z
N MET A 1 34.76 -2.15 27.80
CA MET A 1 34.47 -0.88 27.09
C MET A 1 33.13 -1.01 26.41
N THR A 2 32.09 -0.45 27.01
CA THR A 2 30.71 -0.42 26.49
C THR A 2 30.59 0.74 25.49
N ALA A 3 30.07 0.46 24.30
CA ALA A 3 29.82 1.46 23.28
C ALA A 3 28.80 2.49 23.80
N ALA A 4 29.18 3.77 23.81
CA ALA A 4 28.27 4.86 24.10
C ALA A 4 27.21 4.92 22.99
N SER A 5 25.94 4.81 23.39
CA SER A 5 24.79 5.06 22.52
C SER A 5 24.81 6.53 22.09
N CYS A 6 25.18 6.81 20.85
CA CYS A 6 25.02 8.12 20.26
C CYS A 6 23.55 8.34 19.94
N SER A 7 22.77 8.82 20.91
CA SER A 7 21.53 9.53 20.60
C SER A 7 21.92 10.83 19.89
N PRO A 8 21.29 11.19 18.75
CA PRO A 8 21.57 12.47 18.08
C PRO A 8 21.15 13.70 18.91
N TRP A 9 20.55 13.47 20.09
CA TRP A 9 20.06 14.48 21.01
C TRP A 9 20.96 14.54 22.25
N PRO A 10 21.65 15.67 22.49
CA PRO A 10 22.48 15.87 23.67
C PRO A 10 21.70 15.91 24.98
N ASP A 11 20.43 16.37 24.95
CA ASP A 11 19.53 16.48 26.10
C ASP A 11 18.13 15.93 25.77
N PRO A 12 17.61 14.94 26.54
CA PRO A 12 16.23 14.48 26.43
C PRO A 12 15.18 15.59 26.62
N GLY A 13 15.47 16.64 27.39
CA GLY A 13 14.59 17.79 27.59
C GLY A 13 14.42 18.65 26.33
N GLU A 14 15.48 18.86 25.57
CA GLU A 14 15.44 19.49 24.24
C GLU A 14 14.61 18.67 23.24
N MET A 15 14.77 17.35 23.24
CA MET A 15 13.96 16.45 22.40
C MET A 15 12.47 16.55 22.75
N ALA A 16 12.12 16.58 24.04
CA ALA A 16 10.73 16.70 24.48
C ALA A 16 10.10 18.04 24.05
N ARG A 17 10.82 19.16 24.18
CA ARG A 17 10.36 20.47 23.72
C ARG A 17 10.20 20.52 22.19
N TRP A 18 11.10 19.88 21.45
CA TRP A 18 10.98 19.76 20.00
C TRP A 18 9.78 18.92 19.57
N ILE A 19 9.51 17.80 20.24
CA ILE A 19 8.32 16.96 19.99
C ILE A 19 7.02 17.72 20.33
N ALA A 20 7.00 18.51 21.41
CA ALA A 20 5.83 19.28 21.80
C ALA A 20 5.55 20.47 20.87
N ALA A 21 6.58 21.03 20.24
CA ALA A 21 6.47 22.21 19.38
C ALA A 21 6.37 21.89 17.88
N ARG A 22 6.69 20.65 17.45
CA ARG A 22 6.59 20.28 16.03
C ARG A 22 5.11 20.20 15.60
N PRO A 23 4.77 20.67 14.40
CA PRO A 23 3.45 20.44 13.84
C PRO A 23 3.22 18.95 13.64
N ASP A 24 1.98 18.52 13.86
CA ASP A 24 1.55 17.16 13.51
C ASP A 24 1.72 16.98 12.00
N ARG A 25 2.67 16.14 11.64
CA ARG A 25 2.90 15.72 10.26
C ARG A 25 2.58 14.24 10.17
N SER A 26 1.64 13.92 9.28
CA SER A 26 1.39 12.55 8.83
C SER A 26 2.71 11.87 8.48
N SER A 27 2.91 10.63 8.92
CA SER A 27 4.09 9.88 8.48
C SER A 27 3.94 9.58 6.98
N LYS A 28 5.07 9.46 6.27
CA LYS A 28 5.05 9.05 4.86
C LYS A 28 4.26 7.75 4.63
N GLN A 29 4.30 6.82 5.60
CA GLN A 29 3.53 5.58 5.54
C GLN A 29 2.02 5.81 5.61
N VAL A 30 1.57 6.76 6.44
CA VAL A 30 0.15 7.14 6.53
C VAL A 30 -0.30 7.88 5.26
N GLU A 31 0.54 8.75 4.70
CA GLU A 31 0.28 9.41 3.42
C GLU A 31 0.17 8.36 2.29
N ASP A 32 1.13 7.43 2.22
CA ASP A 32 1.16 6.39 1.20
C ASP A 32 -0.06 5.44 1.30
N ALA A 33 -0.50 5.10 2.52
CA ALA A 33 -1.72 4.33 2.76
C ALA A 33 -2.99 5.10 2.35
N SER A 34 -3.06 6.39 2.68
CA SER A 34 -4.19 7.26 2.31
C SER A 34 -4.38 7.33 0.80
N ASP A 35 -3.28 7.45 0.05
CA ASP A 35 -3.30 7.42 -1.41
C ASP A 35 -3.81 6.09 -1.99
N TRP A 36 -3.48 4.96 -1.36
CA TRP A 36 -4.00 3.65 -1.78
C TRP A 36 -5.50 3.55 -1.52
N PHE A 37 -6.00 4.09 -0.40
CA PHE A 37 -7.44 4.20 -0.17
C PHE A 37 -8.14 5.07 -1.21
N ILE A 38 -7.53 6.21 -1.59
CA ILE A 38 -8.05 7.05 -2.67
C ILE A 38 -8.03 6.31 -4.01
N ALA A 39 -6.97 5.54 -4.30
CA ALA A 39 -6.90 4.75 -5.52
C ALA A 39 -7.97 3.64 -5.56
N LEU A 40 -8.27 3.01 -4.42
CA LEU A 40 -9.33 2.01 -4.30
C LEU A 40 -10.71 2.59 -4.63
N THR A 41 -11.03 3.81 -4.17
CA THR A 41 -12.32 4.46 -4.51
C THR A 41 -12.43 4.85 -5.99
N GLN A 42 -11.29 4.95 -6.69
CA GLN A 42 -11.23 5.25 -8.13
C GLN A 42 -11.18 4.00 -9.03
N ALA A 43 -11.04 2.81 -8.45
CA ALA A 43 -11.00 1.52 -9.15
C ALA A 43 -12.07 0.57 -8.59
N PRO A 44 -13.38 0.88 -8.76
CA PRO A 44 -14.47 0.04 -8.27
C PRO A 44 -14.39 -1.42 -8.76
N GLU A 45 -13.91 -1.64 -9.99
CA GLU A 45 -13.70 -2.97 -10.58
C GLU A 45 -12.76 -3.87 -9.74
N PHE A 46 -11.79 -3.27 -9.03
CA PHE A 46 -10.92 -4.02 -8.14
C PHE A 46 -11.64 -4.40 -6.85
N THR A 47 -12.55 -3.56 -6.37
CA THR A 47 -13.37 -3.87 -5.18
C THR A 47 -14.40 -4.95 -5.51
N GLU A 48 -14.99 -4.92 -6.71
CA GLU A 48 -15.87 -5.97 -7.23
C GLU A 48 -15.14 -7.31 -7.36
N LEU A 49 -13.88 -7.31 -7.84
CA LEU A 49 -13.04 -8.50 -7.83
C LEU A 49 -12.90 -9.08 -6.42
N LEU A 50 -12.55 -8.25 -5.43
CA LEU A 50 -12.37 -8.71 -4.05
C LEU A 50 -13.65 -9.32 -3.48
N ALA A 51 -14.80 -8.67 -3.71
CA ALA A 51 -16.10 -9.17 -3.29
C ALA A 51 -16.48 -10.50 -3.98
N GLY A 52 -16.13 -10.64 -5.27
CA GLY A 52 -16.31 -11.89 -6.01
C GLY A 52 -15.50 -13.05 -5.44
N LEU A 53 -14.25 -12.79 -5.06
CA LEU A 53 -13.38 -13.80 -4.44
C LEU A 53 -13.85 -14.20 -3.04
N GLU A 54 -14.36 -13.27 -2.25
CA GLU A 54 -14.96 -13.56 -0.93
C GLU A 54 -16.22 -14.42 -1.04
N ALA A 55 -16.98 -14.27 -2.13
CA ALA A 55 -18.18 -15.04 -2.40
C ALA A 55 -17.92 -16.41 -3.06
N GLU A 56 -16.69 -16.69 -3.49
CA GLU A 56 -16.35 -17.90 -4.25
C GLU A 56 -16.39 -19.16 -3.34
N PRO A 57 -17.33 -20.09 -3.57
CA PRO A 57 -17.48 -21.24 -2.69
C PRO A 57 -16.30 -22.20 -2.81
N GLY A 58 -15.64 -22.47 -1.67
CA GLY A 58 -14.52 -23.40 -1.59
C GLY A 58 -13.15 -22.78 -1.81
N LEU A 59 -13.08 -21.47 -2.06
CA LEU A 59 -11.84 -20.70 -2.00
C LEU A 59 -11.59 -20.26 -0.55
N SER A 60 -10.43 -20.59 0.01
CA SER A 60 -10.07 -20.06 1.33
C SER A 60 -9.56 -18.62 1.22
N ASP A 61 -9.72 -17.84 2.30
CA ASP A 61 -9.19 -16.47 2.38
C ASP A 61 -7.70 -16.40 2.01
N ALA A 62 -6.92 -17.40 2.43
CA ALA A 62 -5.49 -17.47 2.13
C ALA A 62 -5.22 -17.62 0.62
N GLU A 63 -6.00 -18.45 -0.07
CA GLU A 63 -5.88 -18.65 -1.52
C GLU A 63 -6.35 -17.41 -2.30
N ALA A 64 -7.47 -16.81 -1.89
CA ALA A 64 -7.96 -15.55 -2.45
C ALA A 64 -6.91 -14.43 -2.33
N ILE A 65 -6.29 -14.29 -1.14
CA ILE A 65 -5.23 -13.33 -0.88
C ILE A 65 -4.01 -13.60 -1.76
N GLU A 66 -3.54 -14.84 -1.87
CA GLU A 66 -2.38 -15.18 -2.68
C GLU A 66 -2.63 -14.94 -4.18
N GLN A 67 -3.83 -15.27 -4.68
CA GLN A 67 -4.22 -15.00 -6.06
C GLN A 67 -4.17 -13.50 -6.37
N VAL A 68 -4.79 -12.66 -5.53
CA VAL A 68 -4.79 -11.20 -5.72
C VAL A 68 -3.38 -10.64 -5.60
N LYS A 69 -2.59 -11.08 -4.62
CA LYS A 69 -1.22 -10.62 -4.42
C LYS A 69 -0.34 -10.92 -5.62
N GLY A 70 -0.45 -12.11 -6.20
CA GLY A 70 0.32 -12.51 -7.39
C GLY A 70 0.04 -11.61 -8.59
N ILE A 71 -1.24 -11.36 -8.87
CA ILE A 71 -1.65 -10.51 -10.00
C ILE A 71 -1.24 -9.05 -9.75
N LEU A 72 -1.49 -8.54 -8.53
CA LEU A 72 -1.12 -7.20 -8.11
C LEU A 72 0.38 -6.96 -8.24
N TRP A 73 1.21 -7.90 -7.78
CA TRP A 73 2.66 -7.82 -7.87
C TRP A 73 3.14 -7.74 -9.32
N GLU A 74 2.58 -8.56 -10.21
CA GLU A 74 2.96 -8.53 -11.62
C GLU A 74 2.48 -7.25 -12.33
N SER A 75 1.27 -6.77 -12.03
CA SER A 75 0.75 -5.49 -12.53
C SER A 75 1.64 -4.32 -12.08
N ALA A 76 2.06 -4.34 -10.81
CA ALA A 76 2.96 -3.35 -10.25
C ALA A 76 4.37 -3.43 -10.87
N ARG A 77 4.91 -4.64 -11.08
CA ARG A 77 6.19 -4.86 -11.75
C ARG A 77 6.20 -4.28 -13.17
N ARG A 78 5.12 -4.49 -13.93
CA ARG A 78 4.95 -3.97 -15.30
C ARG A 78 4.85 -2.45 -15.35
N ALA A 79 4.29 -1.83 -14.32
CA ALA A 79 4.32 -0.37 -14.13
C ALA A 79 5.74 0.19 -13.85
N SER A 80 6.78 -0.65 -13.91
CA SER A 80 8.19 -0.30 -13.76
C SER A 80 8.48 0.44 -12.45
N LEU A 81 8.25 -0.26 -11.33
CA LEU A 81 8.57 0.18 -9.97
C LEU A 81 10.09 0.32 -9.72
N HIS A 82 10.75 1.23 -10.43
CA HIS A 82 11.98 1.85 -9.95
C HIS A 82 11.69 3.17 -9.20
N ALA A 83 10.41 3.58 -9.13
CA ALA A 83 9.98 4.78 -8.43
C ALA A 83 9.84 4.53 -6.93
N SER A 84 10.54 5.33 -6.12
CA SER A 84 10.43 5.33 -4.65
C SER A 84 9.10 5.84 -4.11
N ALA A 85 8.24 6.38 -4.97
CA ALA A 85 6.87 6.79 -4.66
C ALA A 85 5.98 6.68 -5.91
N LEU A 86 4.81 6.05 -5.75
CA LEU A 86 3.80 5.97 -6.80
C LEU A 86 2.80 7.12 -6.65
N SER A 87 2.45 7.76 -7.76
CA SER A 87 1.31 8.70 -7.77
C SER A 87 -0.01 7.95 -7.55
N ILE A 88 -1.04 8.65 -7.07
CA ILE A 88 -2.41 8.11 -6.98
C ILE A 88 -2.89 7.57 -8.33
N GLY A 89 -2.58 8.25 -9.44
CA GLY A 89 -2.93 7.79 -10.79
C GLY A 89 -2.26 6.46 -11.15
N THR A 90 -0.99 6.28 -10.79
CA THR A 90 -0.27 5.01 -10.98
C THR A 90 -0.83 3.90 -10.10
N LYS A 91 -1.14 4.19 -8.83
CA LYS A 91 -1.79 3.25 -7.90
C LYS A 91 -3.13 2.79 -8.48
N THR A 92 -3.94 3.72 -8.98
CA THR A 92 -5.23 3.44 -9.62
C THR A 92 -5.05 2.54 -10.84
N ALA A 93 -4.13 2.88 -11.75
CA ALA A 93 -3.86 2.08 -12.95
C ALA A 93 -3.43 0.64 -12.62
N ILE A 94 -2.63 0.44 -11.57
CA ILE A 94 -2.24 -0.89 -11.09
C ILE A 94 -3.47 -1.68 -10.62
N LEU A 95 -4.39 -1.05 -9.86
CA LEU A 95 -5.61 -1.71 -9.39
C LEU A 95 -6.52 -2.11 -10.55
N ARG A 96 -6.71 -1.22 -11.53
CA ARG A 96 -7.53 -1.50 -12.73
C ARG A 96 -6.96 -2.66 -13.56
N GLU A 97 -5.65 -2.64 -13.82
CA GLU A 97 -4.97 -3.72 -14.53
C GLU A 97 -5.09 -5.05 -13.78
N THR A 98 -5.01 -5.01 -12.45
CA THR A 98 -5.16 -6.21 -11.61
C THR A 98 -6.57 -6.78 -11.73
N ALA A 99 -7.60 -5.93 -11.66
CA ALA A 99 -8.98 -6.34 -11.87
C ALA A 99 -9.19 -6.95 -13.27
N ALA A 100 -8.72 -6.27 -14.32
CA ALA A 100 -8.86 -6.73 -15.70
C ALA A 100 -8.20 -8.10 -15.96
N ARG A 101 -7.08 -8.40 -15.27
CA ARG A 101 -6.37 -9.67 -15.41
C ARG A 101 -6.93 -10.80 -14.55
N ALA A 102 -7.63 -10.45 -13.48
CA ALA A 102 -8.25 -11.41 -12.59
C ALA A 102 -9.67 -11.79 -13.06
N ALA A 103 -10.32 -10.92 -13.83
CA ALA A 103 -11.56 -11.27 -14.52
C ALA A 103 -11.29 -12.45 -15.47
N PRO A 104 -12.08 -13.54 -15.41
CA PRO A 104 -12.00 -14.60 -16.39
C PRO A 104 -12.32 -14.00 -17.75
N GLY A 105 -11.34 -13.95 -18.65
CA GLY A 105 -11.58 -13.62 -20.04
C GLY A 105 -12.51 -14.66 -20.63
N GLU A 106 -13.59 -14.22 -21.27
CA GLU A 106 -14.31 -15.01 -22.27
C GLU A 106 -13.28 -15.56 -23.27
N ALA A 107 -12.96 -16.85 -23.16
CA ALA A 107 -12.11 -17.60 -24.08
C ALA A 107 -12.78 -18.95 -24.37
#